data_AF-A0A971NZV8-F1
#
_entry.id   AF-A0A971NZV8-F1
#
_cell.length_a   1.000
_cell.length_b   1.000
_cell.length_c   1.000
_cell.angle_alpha   90.00
_cell.angle_beta   90.00
_cell.angle_gamma   90.00
#
_symmetry.space_group_name_H-M   'P 1'
#
loop_
_entity.id
_entity.type
_entity.pdbx_description
1 polymer ?
#
loop_
_entity_poly.entity_id
_entity_poly.type
_entity_poly.pdbx_seq_one_letter_code
_entity_poly.pdbx_strand_id
1 'polypeptide(L)'
;MATSIDSYLNSYLSPYLMSYGSNSSSSASSASSVFDYSAAMASASKTSAELLAGYNSNKEAVTTLKKGTAAYLDSYALAMKTMGQSADKLRWGGMDKLLYNSDGEVTDATVSKTVGAVQTMVDNYNNTLKLLNDNADRGAGTVKQLGRMATDPAPAQGLALVGVTVNDDGTLKLDAEAMTAALKTTDTNQLQLYKDIIGGVNGLADGIQKDALFGSNMSSRELISNDLAQIASTKNDNPFREMYDSIRGHAYILNNQAVTGLLMNMLV
;
A
#
# COMPACT_ATOMS: atom_id res chain seq x y z
N MET A 1 -28.66 0.13 32.22
CA MET A 1 -28.55 -0.02 33.68
C MET A 1 -27.69 -1.26 33.92
N ALA A 2 -26.36 -1.19 33.90
CA ALA A 2 -25.42 -0.53 34.82
C ALA A 2 -25.40 -1.16 36.23
N THR A 3 -24.50 -2.14 36.40
CA THR A 3 -23.91 -2.60 37.68
C THR A 3 -22.71 -3.49 37.32
N SER A 4 -21.56 -2.88 37.01
CA SER A 4 -20.40 -2.68 37.89
C SER A 4 -19.67 -3.98 38.25
N ILE A 5 -18.54 -4.19 37.56
CA ILE A 5 -17.51 -5.22 37.79
C ILE A 5 -16.52 -4.68 38.86
N ASP A 6 -16.98 -3.86 39.81
CA ASP A 6 -16.13 -3.27 40.86
C ASP A 6 -16.00 -4.18 42.11
N SER A 7 -16.67 -5.33 42.15
CA SER A 7 -16.75 -6.14 43.38
C SER A 7 -15.64 -7.17 43.57
N TYR A 8 -14.70 -7.32 42.63
CA TYR A 8 -13.65 -8.35 42.71
C TYR A 8 -12.23 -7.81 42.93
N LEU A 9 -12.03 -6.48 42.96
CA LEU A 9 -10.71 -5.88 43.18
C LEU A 9 -10.42 -5.51 44.64
N ASN A 10 -11.40 -5.62 45.55
CA ASN A 10 -11.28 -5.08 46.90
C ASN A 10 -10.92 -6.10 48.00
N SER A 11 -10.53 -7.33 47.65
CA SER A 11 -10.26 -8.39 48.65
C SER A 11 -8.82 -8.90 48.73
N TYR A 12 -7.85 -8.25 48.07
CA TYR A 12 -6.44 -8.70 48.11
C TYR A 12 -5.41 -7.59 48.39
N LEU A 13 -5.83 -6.52 49.07
CA LEU A 13 -4.90 -5.54 49.64
C LEU A 13 -4.73 -5.79 51.15
N SER A 14 -3.55 -6.30 51.50
CA SER A 14 -2.94 -6.51 52.83
C SER A 14 -3.21 -7.86 53.51
N PRO A 15 -2.16 -8.60 53.96
CA PRO A 15 -1.06 -8.03 54.75
C PRO A 15 0.35 -8.50 54.33
N TYR A 16 1.21 -7.55 53.95
CA TYR A 16 2.66 -7.66 54.18
C TYR A 16 3.17 -6.36 54.79
N LEU A 17 2.63 -6.06 55.98
CA LEU A 17 3.30 -5.22 56.96
C LEU A 17 4.37 -6.10 57.63
N MET A 18 5.58 -6.10 57.06
CA MET A 18 6.75 -6.69 57.74
C MET A 18 7.56 -5.56 58.39
N SER A 19 7.20 -5.31 59.65
CA SER A 19 8.09 -5.02 60.78
C SER A 19 9.54 -4.66 60.45
N TYR A 20 9.90 -3.39 60.63
CA TYR A 20 11.14 -3.03 61.33
C TYR A 20 10.77 -2.12 62.50
N GLY A 21 10.93 -2.67 63.71
CA GLY A 21 10.58 -2.03 64.96
C GLY A 21 11.37 -0.74 65.20
N SER A 22 10.63 0.26 65.62
CA SER A 22 11.09 1.39 66.42
C SER A 22 11.90 0.91 67.63
N ASN A 23 13.18 1.26 67.66
CA ASN A 23 13.94 1.36 68.90
C ASN A 23 14.42 2.80 69.05
N SER A 24 13.87 3.50 70.02
CA SER A 24 14.14 4.91 70.33
C SER A 24 15.48 5.05 71.06
N SER A 25 16.44 5.76 70.48
CA SER A 25 17.30 6.74 71.16
C SER A 25 18.33 7.36 70.20
N SER A 26 18.68 8.61 70.49
CA SER A 26 19.70 9.48 69.85
C SER A 26 19.27 10.27 68.60
N SER A 27 18.99 11.54 68.89
CA SER A 27 19.10 12.73 68.05
C SER A 27 20.03 12.62 66.84
N ALA A 28 19.46 12.63 65.64
CA ALA A 28 20.12 13.07 64.41
C ALA A 28 19.09 13.75 63.50
N SER A 29 19.26 15.05 63.27
CA SER A 29 18.54 15.78 62.23
C SER A 29 19.03 15.31 60.86
N SER A 30 18.31 14.36 60.27
CA SER A 30 18.42 14.05 58.85
C SER A 30 17.04 14.15 58.25
N ALA A 31 16.89 15.02 57.25
CA ALA A 31 15.70 15.08 56.41
C ALA A 31 15.57 13.73 55.68
N SER A 32 14.91 12.77 56.32
CA SER A 32 14.48 11.54 55.66
C SER A 32 13.33 11.91 54.75
N SER A 33 13.60 12.07 53.45
CA SER A 33 12.55 12.14 52.45
C SER A 33 11.83 10.80 52.48
N VAL A 34 10.69 10.73 53.18
CA VAL A 34 9.81 9.57 53.13
C VAL A 34 9.38 9.40 51.68
N PHE A 35 9.88 8.36 51.04
CA PHE A 35 9.55 8.06 49.65
C PHE A 35 8.06 7.71 49.56
N ASP A 36 7.28 8.52 48.83
CA ASP A 36 5.85 8.30 48.66
C ASP A 36 5.59 7.15 47.69
N TYR A 37 5.54 5.94 48.27
CA TYR A 37 5.24 4.71 47.56
C TYR A 37 3.88 4.73 46.83
N SER A 38 2.91 5.49 47.33
CA SER A 38 1.56 5.53 46.75
C SER A 38 1.51 6.38 45.49
N ALA A 39 2.16 7.56 45.51
CA ALA A 39 2.33 8.40 44.34
C ALA A 39 3.23 7.73 43.28
N ALA A 40 4.27 7.00 43.72
CA ALA A 40 5.12 6.20 42.84
C ALA A 40 4.34 5.04 42.18
N MET A 41 3.47 4.34 42.91
CA MET A 41 2.59 3.29 42.36
C MET A 41 1.57 3.85 41.36
N ALA A 42 0.90 4.96 41.69
CA ALA A 42 -0.07 5.57 40.79
C ALA A 42 0.58 6.04 39.47
N SER A 43 1.79 6.60 39.57
CA SER A 43 2.59 6.99 38.41
C SER A 43 3.00 5.78 37.57
N ALA A 44 3.49 4.70 38.20
CA ALA A 44 3.88 3.48 37.50
C ALA A 44 2.69 2.76 36.82
N SER A 45 1.51 2.75 37.45
CA SER A 45 0.27 2.19 36.87
C SER A 45 -0.24 3.01 35.68
N LYS A 46 -0.11 4.34 35.74
CA LYS A 46 -0.46 5.23 34.63
C LYS A 46 0.49 5.00 33.45
N THR A 47 1.79 4.92 33.71
CA THR A 47 2.80 4.58 32.71
C THR A 47 2.55 3.20 32.09
N SER A 48 2.19 2.18 32.88
CA SER A 48 1.89 0.84 32.34
C SER A 48 0.66 0.80 31.43
N ALA A 49 -0.38 1.57 31.75
CA ALA A 49 -1.58 1.68 30.91
C ALA A 49 -1.28 2.41 29.58
N GLU A 50 -0.46 3.46 29.64
CA GLU A 50 0.00 4.21 28.46
C GLU A 50 0.87 3.33 27.53
N LEU A 51 1.77 2.51 28.09
CA LEU A 51 2.59 1.57 27.33
C LEU A 51 1.75 0.48 26.64
N LEU A 52 0.75 -0.08 27.33
CA LEU A 52 -0.17 -1.07 26.75
C LEU A 52 -1.02 -0.47 25.62
N ALA A 53 -1.52 0.76 25.81
CA ALA A 53 -2.25 1.48 24.79
C ALA A 53 -1.38 1.75 23.55
N GLY A 54 -0.13 2.19 23.75
CA GLY A 54 0.83 2.39 22.66
C GLY A 54 1.16 1.10 21.90
N TYR A 55 1.35 -0.02 22.61
CA TYR A 55 1.57 -1.33 21.98
C TYR A 55 0.37 -1.77 21.14
N ASN A 56 -0.85 -1.68 21.68
CA ASN A 56 -2.06 -2.05 20.96
C ASN A 56 -2.26 -1.17 19.71
N SER A 57 -2.03 0.13 19.83
CA SER A 57 -2.05 1.07 18.70
C SER A 57 -1.04 0.68 17.62
N ASN A 58 0.22 0.39 17.99
CA ASN A 58 1.25 -0.05 17.05
C ASN A 58 0.89 -1.39 16.37
N LYS A 59 0.30 -2.33 17.12
CA LYS A 59 -0.18 -3.62 16.59
C LYS A 59 -1.31 -3.43 15.58
N GLU A 60 -2.27 -2.54 15.86
CA GLU A 60 -3.37 -2.21 14.95
C GLU A 60 -2.87 -1.50 13.69
N ALA A 61 -1.93 -0.56 13.83
CA ALA A 61 -1.30 0.14 12.71
C ALA A 61 -0.57 -0.84 11.77
N VAL A 62 0.26 -1.73 12.31
CA VAL A 62 0.95 -2.77 11.53
C VAL A 62 -0.04 -3.71 10.84
N THR A 63 -1.14 -4.06 11.50
CA THR A 63 -2.17 -4.95 10.94
C THR A 63 -2.90 -4.29 9.77
N THR A 64 -3.28 -3.02 9.94
CA THR A 64 -3.93 -2.21 8.91
C THR A 64 -3.02 -2.03 7.70
N LEU A 65 -1.75 -1.68 7.94
CA LEU A 65 -0.76 -1.51 6.89
C LEU A 65 -0.57 -2.79 6.08
N LYS A 66 -0.35 -3.95 6.75
CA LYS A 66 -0.25 -5.25 6.08
C LYS A 66 -1.45 -5.57 5.19
N LYS A 67 -2.66 -5.27 5.66
CA LYS A 67 -3.89 -5.49 4.88
C LYS A 67 -3.93 -4.59 3.64
N GLY A 68 -3.59 -3.30 3.80
CA GLY A 68 -3.49 -2.36 2.69
C GLY A 68 -2.43 -2.76 1.66
N THR A 69 -1.25 -3.17 2.14
CA THR A 69 -0.16 -3.69 1.30
C THR A 69 -0.58 -4.90 0.49
N ALA A 70 -1.26 -5.88 1.10
CA ALA A 70 -1.74 -7.06 0.39
C ALA A 70 -2.76 -6.71 -0.70
N ALA A 71 -3.77 -5.89 -0.35
CA ALA A 71 -4.78 -5.44 -1.30
C ALA A 71 -4.18 -4.65 -2.48
N TYR A 72 -3.16 -3.83 -2.22
CA TYR A 72 -2.44 -3.11 -3.26
C TYR A 72 -1.69 -4.07 -4.19
N LEU A 73 -0.93 -5.03 -3.65
CA LEU A 73 -0.19 -5.99 -4.48
C LEU A 73 -1.11 -6.83 -5.38
N ASP A 74 -2.27 -7.25 -4.86
CA ASP A 74 -3.28 -7.97 -5.66
C ASP A 74 -3.84 -7.09 -6.78
N SER A 75 -4.19 -5.84 -6.45
CA SER A 75 -4.70 -4.86 -7.42
C SER A 75 -3.67 -4.54 -8.49
N TYR A 76 -2.40 -4.37 -8.10
CA TYR A 76 -1.28 -4.11 -8.99
C TYR A 76 -1.08 -5.27 -9.96
N ALA A 77 -1.02 -6.51 -9.45
CA ALA A 77 -0.85 -7.69 -10.29
C ALA A 77 -2.01 -7.86 -11.27
N LEU A 78 -3.24 -7.61 -10.82
CA LEU A 78 -4.41 -7.63 -11.68
C LEU A 78 -4.34 -6.55 -12.76
N ALA A 79 -4.03 -5.31 -12.39
CA ALA A 79 -3.95 -4.17 -13.31
C ALA A 79 -2.92 -4.40 -14.42
N MET A 80 -1.70 -4.85 -14.06
CA MET A 80 -0.66 -5.18 -15.04
C MET A 80 -1.11 -6.30 -15.99
N LYS A 81 -1.76 -7.34 -15.45
CA LYS A 81 -2.29 -8.45 -16.25
C LYS A 81 -3.39 -7.98 -17.20
N THR A 82 -4.36 -7.21 -16.73
CA THR A 82 -5.49 -6.76 -17.56
C THR A 82 -5.04 -5.78 -18.63
N MET A 83 -4.16 -4.84 -18.27
CA MET A 83 -3.53 -3.90 -19.21
C MET A 83 -2.80 -4.66 -20.31
N GLY A 84 -1.95 -5.62 -19.92
CA GLY A 84 -1.19 -6.40 -20.88
C GLY A 84 -2.06 -7.27 -21.78
N GLN A 85 -3.10 -7.92 -21.23
CA GLN A 85 -4.04 -8.71 -22.01
C GLN A 85 -4.84 -7.88 -23.01
N SER A 86 -5.24 -6.65 -22.66
CA SER A 86 -5.92 -5.78 -23.62
C SER A 86 -5.00 -5.32 -24.74
N ALA A 87 -3.73 -5.07 -24.44
CA ALA A 87 -2.73 -4.71 -25.45
C ALA A 87 -2.38 -5.87 -26.38
N ASP A 88 -2.24 -7.08 -25.83
CA ASP A 88 -1.93 -8.30 -26.61
C ASP A 88 -3.01 -8.63 -27.65
N LYS A 89 -4.28 -8.26 -27.40
CA LYS A 89 -5.37 -8.42 -28.38
C LYS A 89 -5.18 -7.60 -29.66
N LEU A 90 -4.45 -6.49 -29.59
CA LEU A 90 -4.30 -5.55 -30.70
C LEU A 90 -2.95 -5.69 -31.39
N ARG A 91 -1.93 -6.10 -30.64
CA ARG A 91 -0.54 -6.14 -31.09
C ARG A 91 -0.26 -7.29 -32.06
N TRP A 92 0.75 -7.11 -32.92
CA TRP A 92 1.35 -8.15 -33.78
C TRP A 92 0.32 -8.94 -34.61
N GLY A 93 -0.51 -8.21 -35.35
CA GLY A 93 -1.58 -8.78 -36.18
C GLY A 93 -2.89 -9.06 -35.42
N GLY A 94 -2.95 -8.78 -34.11
CA GLY A 94 -4.17 -8.83 -33.33
C GLY A 94 -5.27 -7.91 -33.89
N MET A 95 -4.90 -6.70 -34.32
CA MET A 95 -5.84 -5.81 -35.00
C MET A 95 -6.37 -6.34 -36.32
N ASP A 96 -5.55 -7.02 -37.13
CA ASP A 96 -6.05 -7.60 -38.39
C ASP A 96 -7.16 -8.63 -38.09
N LYS A 97 -7.01 -9.42 -37.03
CA LYS A 97 -8.04 -10.40 -36.60
C LYS A 97 -9.34 -9.75 -36.14
N LEU A 98 -9.31 -8.50 -35.69
CA LEU A 98 -10.49 -7.76 -35.24
C LEU A 98 -11.13 -6.96 -36.37
N LEU A 99 -10.30 -6.40 -37.25
CA LEU A 99 -10.70 -5.44 -38.27
C LEU A 99 -11.27 -6.11 -39.53
N TYR A 100 -10.83 -7.32 -39.84
CA TYR A 100 -11.35 -8.09 -40.98
C TYR A 100 -12.34 -9.16 -40.53
N ASN A 101 -13.44 -9.31 -41.27
CA ASN A 101 -14.36 -10.43 -41.07
C ASN A 101 -13.79 -11.73 -41.69
N SER A 102 -14.58 -12.80 -41.68
CA SER A 102 -14.20 -14.09 -42.29
C SER A 102 -13.91 -14.02 -43.79
N ASP A 103 -14.48 -13.03 -44.46
CA ASP A 103 -14.37 -12.83 -45.91
C ASP A 103 -13.22 -11.86 -46.27
N GLY A 104 -12.49 -11.34 -45.28
CA GLY A 104 -11.39 -10.39 -45.48
C GLY A 104 -11.83 -8.94 -45.68
N GLU A 105 -13.07 -8.61 -45.31
CA GLU A 105 -13.65 -7.27 -45.50
C GLU A 105 -13.64 -6.45 -44.20
N VAL A 106 -13.43 -5.14 -44.35
CA VAL A 106 -13.62 -4.16 -43.27
C VAL A 106 -15.07 -3.70 -43.29
N THR A 107 -15.80 -3.90 -42.20
CA THR A 107 -17.22 -3.58 -42.05
C THR A 107 -17.44 -2.68 -40.83
N ASP A 108 -18.60 -2.03 -40.74
CA ASP A 108 -18.96 -1.24 -39.55
C ASP A 108 -18.86 -2.05 -38.25
N ALA A 109 -19.24 -3.33 -38.31
CA ALA A 109 -19.19 -4.23 -37.17
C ALA A 109 -17.76 -4.56 -36.75
N THR A 110 -16.84 -4.78 -37.69
CA THR A 110 -15.43 -5.07 -37.37
C THR A 110 -14.67 -3.82 -36.92
N VAL A 111 -14.95 -2.67 -37.54
CA VAL A 111 -14.41 -1.37 -37.08
C VAL A 111 -14.87 -1.07 -35.65
N SER A 112 -16.16 -1.23 -35.35
CA SER A 112 -16.69 -1.03 -33.98
C SER A 112 -16.03 -1.95 -32.95
N LYS A 113 -15.81 -3.23 -33.30
CA LYS A 113 -15.07 -4.18 -32.44
C LYS A 113 -13.63 -3.72 -32.19
N THR A 114 -12.92 -3.30 -33.24
CA THR A 114 -11.53 -2.82 -33.14
C THR A 114 -11.45 -1.56 -32.28
N VAL A 115 -12.28 -0.56 -32.53
CA VAL A 115 -12.33 0.68 -31.73
C VAL A 115 -12.67 0.38 -30.27
N GLY A 116 -13.63 -0.51 -30.00
CA GLY A 116 -13.97 -0.93 -28.64
C GLY A 116 -12.82 -1.66 -27.93
N ALA A 117 -12.03 -2.46 -28.65
CA ALA A 117 -10.83 -3.09 -28.12
C ALA A 117 -9.74 -2.07 -27.79
N VAL A 118 -9.56 -1.05 -28.63
CA VAL A 118 -8.62 0.05 -28.37
C VAL A 118 -9.08 0.89 -27.17
N GLN A 119 -10.37 1.21 -27.07
CA GLN A 119 -10.93 1.90 -25.91
C GLN A 119 -10.67 1.12 -24.62
N THR A 120 -10.93 -0.20 -24.63
CA THR A 120 -10.66 -1.06 -23.47
C THR A 120 -9.18 -1.04 -23.07
N MET A 121 -8.27 -1.03 -24.04
CA MET A 121 -6.83 -0.95 -23.78
C MET A 121 -6.45 0.41 -23.16
N VAL A 122 -6.97 1.51 -23.71
CA VAL A 122 -6.77 2.87 -23.18
C VAL A 122 -7.29 2.98 -21.76
N ASP A 123 -8.49 2.47 -21.49
CA ASP A 123 -9.11 2.50 -20.15
C ASP A 123 -8.28 1.70 -19.15
N ASN A 124 -7.81 0.51 -19.51
CA ASN A 124 -6.98 -0.32 -18.63
C ASN A 124 -5.63 0.33 -18.33
N TYR A 125 -5.03 0.99 -19.32
CA TYR A 125 -3.79 1.73 -19.13
C TYR A 125 -4.00 2.91 -18.16
N ASN A 126 -5.04 3.73 -18.38
CA ASN A 126 -5.37 4.86 -17.49
C ASN A 126 -5.73 4.41 -16.07
N ASN A 127 -6.48 3.32 -15.93
CA ASN A 127 -6.81 2.75 -14.62
C ASN A 127 -5.56 2.26 -13.89
N THR A 128 -4.59 1.70 -14.62
CA THR A 128 -3.31 1.27 -14.06
C THR A 128 -2.47 2.47 -13.63
N LEU A 129 -2.38 3.51 -14.46
CA LEU A 129 -1.73 4.78 -14.13
C LEU A 129 -2.30 5.38 -12.85
N LYS A 130 -3.64 5.43 -12.74
CA LYS A 130 -4.33 5.91 -11.54
C LYS A 130 -4.01 5.06 -10.32
N LEU A 131 -4.08 3.72 -10.43
CA LEU A 131 -3.73 2.82 -9.33
C LEU A 131 -2.32 3.08 -8.81
N LEU A 132 -1.34 3.27 -9.71
CA LEU A 132 0.04 3.56 -9.34
C LEU A 132 0.18 4.92 -8.67
N ASN A 133 -0.49 5.94 -9.20
CA ASN A 133 -0.50 7.29 -8.64
C ASN A 133 -1.13 7.32 -7.24
N ASP A 134 -2.28 6.68 -7.06
CA ASP A 134 -3.00 6.57 -5.78
C ASP A 134 -2.20 5.81 -4.70
N ASN A 135 -1.12 5.11 -5.08
CA ASN A 135 -0.28 4.29 -4.20
C ASN A 135 1.21 4.62 -4.33
N ALA A 136 1.57 5.80 -4.84
CA ALA A 136 2.95 6.20 -5.10
C ALA A 136 3.81 6.27 -3.82
N ASP A 137 3.18 6.42 -2.66
CA ASP A 137 3.81 6.47 -1.35
C ASP A 137 4.25 5.08 -0.81
N ARG A 138 3.74 3.98 -1.37
CA ARG A 138 3.98 2.62 -0.85
C ARG A 138 5.39 2.08 -1.11
N GLY A 139 6.05 2.52 -2.18
CA GLY A 139 7.41 2.06 -2.46
C GLY A 139 8.02 2.55 -3.76
N ALA A 140 9.35 2.48 -3.83
CA ALA A 140 10.14 2.99 -4.95
C ALA A 140 9.83 2.28 -6.28
N GLY A 141 9.47 1.00 -6.24
CA GLY A 141 9.03 0.25 -7.42
C GLY A 141 7.73 0.79 -8.01
N THR A 142 6.80 1.24 -7.16
CA THR A 142 5.53 1.84 -7.59
C THR A 142 5.78 3.16 -8.32
N VAL A 143 6.61 4.03 -7.74
CA VAL A 143 7.02 5.31 -8.37
C VAL A 143 7.77 5.07 -9.68
N LYS A 144 8.64 4.05 -9.72
CA LYS A 144 9.38 3.68 -10.93
C LYS A 144 8.44 3.23 -12.05
N GLN A 145 7.43 2.43 -11.74
CA GLN A 145 6.42 2.04 -12.73
C GLN A 145 5.63 3.25 -13.21
N LEU A 146 5.19 4.10 -12.28
CA LEU A 146 4.43 5.30 -12.57
C LEU A 146 5.20 6.21 -13.53
N GLY A 147 6.47 6.52 -13.22
CA GLY A 147 7.29 7.38 -14.06
C GLY A 147 7.55 6.79 -15.45
N ARG A 148 7.66 5.47 -15.56
CA ARG A 148 7.76 4.78 -16.84
C ARG A 148 6.47 4.95 -17.66
N MET A 149 5.33 4.68 -17.05
CA MET A 149 4.03 4.79 -17.71
C MET A 149 3.62 6.24 -17.97
N ALA A 150 4.12 7.21 -17.20
CA ALA A 150 3.88 8.63 -17.47
C ALA A 150 4.61 9.13 -18.72
N THR A 151 5.49 8.31 -19.30
CA THR A 151 6.13 8.59 -20.59
C THR A 151 5.29 8.01 -21.73
N ASP A 152 5.28 8.68 -22.87
CA ASP A 152 4.54 8.27 -24.07
C ASP A 152 4.82 6.80 -24.44
N PRO A 153 3.78 5.93 -24.50
CA PRO A 153 3.95 4.52 -24.89
C PRO A 153 4.27 4.34 -26.38
N ALA A 154 4.00 5.36 -27.20
CA ALA A 154 4.32 5.43 -28.62
C ALA A 154 4.40 6.91 -29.07
N PRO A 155 5.03 7.22 -30.22
CA PRO A 155 5.18 8.61 -30.66
C PRO A 155 3.85 9.37 -30.79
N ALA A 156 3.67 10.44 -30.01
CA ALA A 156 2.43 11.20 -29.93
C ALA A 156 1.92 11.71 -31.30
N GLN A 157 2.81 12.10 -32.20
CA GLN A 157 2.42 12.54 -33.55
C GLN A 157 1.75 11.43 -34.36
N GLY A 158 2.22 10.18 -34.20
CA GLY A 158 1.59 9.02 -34.84
C GLY A 158 0.24 8.71 -34.21
N LEU A 159 0.17 8.72 -32.87
CA LEU A 159 -1.08 8.48 -32.14
C LEU A 159 -2.19 9.46 -32.54
N ALA A 160 -1.86 10.73 -32.75
CA ALA A 160 -2.81 11.74 -33.18
C ALA A 160 -3.47 11.40 -34.54
N LEU A 161 -2.76 10.74 -35.45
CA LEU A 161 -3.29 10.34 -36.76
C LEU A 161 -4.41 9.29 -36.67
N VAL A 162 -4.45 8.53 -35.57
CA VAL A 162 -5.46 7.50 -35.32
C VAL A 162 -6.47 7.92 -34.24
N GLY A 163 -6.45 9.20 -33.84
CA GLY A 163 -7.37 9.72 -32.82
C GLY A 163 -6.98 9.40 -31.38
N VAL A 164 -5.71 9.10 -31.09
CA VAL A 164 -5.22 8.92 -29.72
C VAL A 164 -4.39 10.13 -29.30
N THR A 165 -4.73 10.73 -28.17
CA THR A 165 -3.97 11.83 -27.55
C THR A 165 -3.30 11.34 -26.27
N VAL A 166 -2.05 11.74 -26.05
CA VAL A 166 -1.35 11.57 -24.78
C VAL A 166 -1.41 12.90 -24.03
N ASN A 167 -1.88 12.88 -22.79
CA ASN A 167 -1.94 14.04 -21.91
C ASN A 167 -0.60 14.21 -21.15
N ASP A 168 -0.39 15.39 -20.56
CA ASP A 168 0.84 15.71 -19.83
C ASP A 168 1.11 14.79 -18.62
N ASP A 169 0.08 14.15 -18.06
CA ASP A 169 0.17 13.18 -16.97
C ASP A 169 0.40 11.73 -17.46
N GLY A 170 0.60 11.56 -18.78
CA GLY A 170 0.77 10.29 -19.46
C GLY A 170 -0.54 9.56 -19.76
N THR A 171 -1.70 10.04 -19.29
CA THR A 171 -2.98 9.38 -19.61
C THR A 171 -3.32 9.50 -21.09
N LEU A 172 -4.06 8.51 -21.59
CA LEU A 172 -4.47 8.42 -22.99
C LEU A 172 -5.94 8.82 -23.15
N LYS A 173 -6.25 9.54 -24.23
CA LYS A 173 -7.62 9.82 -24.64
C LYS A 173 -7.84 9.30 -26.06
N LEU A 174 -8.90 8.51 -26.24
CA LEU A 174 -9.35 8.04 -27.55
C LEU A 174 -10.48 8.92 -28.08
N ASP A 175 -10.32 9.43 -29.29
CA ASP A 175 -11.37 9.92 -30.16
C ASP A 175 -11.86 8.77 -31.04
N ALA A 176 -12.96 8.14 -30.60
CA ALA A 176 -13.53 6.98 -31.27
C ALA A 176 -14.04 7.30 -32.69
N GLU A 177 -14.47 8.54 -32.94
CA GLU A 177 -14.96 8.97 -34.25
C GLU A 177 -13.80 9.13 -35.22
N ALA A 178 -12.72 9.80 -34.79
CA ALA A 178 -11.49 9.94 -35.57
C ALA A 178 -10.87 8.57 -35.89
N MET A 179 -10.81 7.66 -34.93
CA MET A 179 -10.31 6.30 -35.16
C MET A 179 -11.21 5.52 -36.12
N THR A 180 -12.53 5.64 -35.98
CA THR A 180 -13.49 4.99 -36.90
C THR A 180 -13.28 5.49 -38.33
N ALA A 181 -13.08 6.79 -38.52
CA ALA A 181 -12.80 7.38 -39.82
C ALA A 181 -11.46 6.87 -40.39
N ALA A 182 -10.41 6.82 -39.57
CA ALA A 182 -9.10 6.30 -39.97
C ALA A 182 -9.19 4.83 -40.43
N LEU A 183 -9.90 3.98 -39.68
CA LEU A 183 -10.03 2.54 -39.99
C LEU A 183 -10.94 2.24 -41.19
N LYS A 184 -11.79 3.19 -41.60
CA LYS A 184 -12.66 3.08 -42.78
C LYS A 184 -12.04 3.65 -44.06
N THR A 185 -10.80 4.12 -44.02
CA THR A 185 -10.13 4.63 -45.21
C THR A 185 -10.06 3.58 -46.31
N THR A 186 -10.29 4.00 -47.56
CA THR A 186 -10.15 3.12 -48.74
C THR A 186 -8.70 3.06 -49.24
N ASP A 187 -7.80 3.89 -48.70
CA ASP A 187 -6.37 3.84 -49.00
C ASP A 187 -5.69 2.76 -48.17
N THR A 188 -5.33 1.65 -48.83
CA THR A 188 -4.67 0.49 -48.19
C THR A 188 -3.35 0.85 -47.51
N ASN A 189 -2.58 1.81 -48.04
CA ASN A 189 -1.30 2.21 -47.45
C ASN A 189 -1.53 2.99 -46.16
N GLN A 190 -2.52 3.90 -46.15
CA GLN A 190 -2.91 4.61 -44.94
C GLN A 190 -3.49 3.67 -43.89
N LEU A 191 -4.34 2.72 -44.30
CA LEU A 191 -4.89 1.73 -43.38
C LEU A 191 -3.77 0.91 -42.74
N GLN A 192 -2.76 0.48 -43.51
CA GLN A 192 -1.62 -0.23 -42.96
C GLN A 192 -0.82 0.62 -41.97
N LEU A 193 -0.59 1.91 -42.28
CA LEU A 193 0.06 2.84 -41.35
C LEU A 193 -0.72 2.98 -40.03
N TYR A 194 -2.04 3.18 -40.09
CA TYR A 194 -2.88 3.27 -38.90
C TYR A 194 -2.85 1.97 -38.08
N LYS A 195 -2.82 0.84 -38.78
CA LYS A 195 -2.67 -0.46 -38.13
C LYS A 195 -1.33 -0.59 -37.42
N ASP A 196 -0.25 -0.12 -38.04
CA ASP A 196 1.08 -0.19 -37.46
C ASP A 196 1.24 0.77 -36.26
N ILE A 197 0.62 1.95 -36.31
CA ILE A 197 0.62 2.91 -35.19
C ILE A 197 -0.02 2.29 -33.93
N ILE A 198 -1.13 1.56 -34.07
CA ILE A 198 -1.83 1.00 -32.91
C ILE A 198 -1.24 -0.37 -32.50
N GLY A 199 -1.11 -1.29 -33.45
CA GLY A 199 -0.78 -2.70 -33.18
C GLY A 199 0.55 -3.20 -33.73
N GLY A 200 1.29 -2.35 -34.46
CA GLY A 200 2.59 -2.68 -35.02
C GLY A 200 3.69 -2.81 -33.97
N VAL A 201 4.89 -3.16 -34.44
CA VAL A 201 6.10 -3.15 -33.61
C VAL A 201 6.42 -1.71 -33.22
N ASN A 202 6.58 -1.44 -31.93
CA ASN A 202 6.67 -0.08 -31.35
C ASN A 202 5.41 0.79 -31.53
N GLY A 203 4.27 0.20 -31.90
CA GLY A 203 2.97 0.86 -31.83
C GLY A 203 2.46 0.98 -30.39
N LEU A 204 1.31 1.62 -30.22
CA LEU A 204 0.68 1.87 -28.92
C LEU A 204 0.55 0.60 -28.07
N ALA A 205 -0.03 -0.45 -28.64
CA ALA A 205 -0.24 -1.72 -27.94
C ALA A 205 1.08 -2.40 -27.57
N ASP A 206 2.15 -2.21 -28.36
CA ASP A 206 3.47 -2.73 -28.02
C ASP A 206 4.11 -2.00 -26.85
N GLY A 207 3.99 -0.67 -26.80
CA GLY A 207 4.41 0.14 -25.65
C GLY A 207 3.71 -0.28 -24.36
N ILE A 208 2.36 -0.28 -24.38
CA ILE A 208 1.54 -0.66 -23.23
C ILE A 208 1.87 -2.07 -22.75
N GLN A 209 2.05 -3.03 -23.66
CA GLN A 209 2.39 -4.40 -23.30
C GLN A 209 3.81 -4.51 -22.73
N LYS A 210 4.78 -3.74 -23.22
CA LYS A 210 6.12 -3.67 -22.62
C LYS A 210 6.06 -3.12 -21.19
N ASP A 211 5.19 -2.15 -20.92
CA ASP A 211 4.99 -1.59 -19.58
C ASP A 211 4.34 -2.59 -18.64
N ALA A 212 3.33 -3.32 -19.13
CA ALA A 212 2.68 -4.40 -18.39
C ALA A 212 3.67 -5.52 -18.02
N LEU A 213 4.52 -5.93 -18.96
CA LEU A 213 5.54 -6.96 -18.73
C LEU A 213 6.59 -6.51 -17.72
N PHE A 214 7.06 -5.26 -17.83
CA PHE A 214 8.00 -4.73 -16.87
C PHE A 214 7.39 -4.61 -15.47
N GLY A 215 6.15 -4.11 -15.39
CA GLY A 215 5.42 -4.01 -14.14
C GLY A 215 5.19 -5.39 -13.50
N SER A 216 4.85 -6.40 -14.30
CA SER A 216 4.65 -7.78 -13.84
C SER A 216 5.93 -8.45 -13.33
N ASN A 217 7.10 -8.02 -13.81
CA ASN A 217 8.41 -8.51 -13.37
C ASN A 217 8.97 -7.73 -12.17
N MET A 218 8.26 -6.71 -11.68
CA MET A 218 8.69 -5.92 -10.54
C MET A 218 8.58 -6.73 -9.25
N SER A 219 9.60 -6.65 -8.40
CA SER A 219 9.56 -7.33 -7.11
C SER A 219 8.51 -6.69 -6.21
N SER A 220 7.67 -7.51 -5.57
CA SER A 220 6.73 -7.01 -4.56
C SER A 220 7.45 -6.18 -3.49
N ARG A 221 8.67 -6.56 -3.08
CA ARG A 221 9.46 -5.80 -2.10
C ARG A 221 9.78 -4.38 -2.55
N GLU A 222 10.00 -4.17 -3.85
CA GLU A 222 10.26 -2.82 -4.39
C GLU A 222 8.96 -2.02 -4.48
N LEU A 223 7.85 -2.66 -4.84
CA LEU A 223 6.52 -2.02 -4.91
C LEU A 223 6.08 -1.46 -3.56
N ILE A 224 6.43 -2.15 -2.47
CA ILE A 224 5.97 -1.86 -1.11
C ILE A 224 7.14 -1.54 -0.15
N SER A 225 8.26 -1.01 -0.66
CA SER A 225 9.47 -0.77 0.14
C SER A 225 9.24 0.13 1.35
N ASN A 226 8.36 1.14 1.21
CA ASN A 226 8.07 2.08 2.28
C ASN A 226 7.13 1.44 3.32
N ASP A 227 6.13 0.67 2.88
CA ASP A 227 5.29 -0.12 3.79
C ASP A 227 6.15 -1.08 4.64
N LEU A 228 7.13 -1.74 4.02
CA LEU A 228 8.06 -2.63 4.74
C LEU A 228 8.93 -1.86 5.76
N ALA A 229 9.43 -0.69 5.39
CA ALA A 229 10.19 0.18 6.30
C ALA A 229 9.34 0.66 7.47
N GLN A 230 8.09 1.05 7.22
CA GLN A 230 7.16 1.49 8.25
C GLN A 230 6.80 0.32 9.20
N ILE A 231 6.54 -0.88 8.68
CA ILE A 231 6.33 -2.07 9.51
C ILE A 231 7.55 -2.35 10.40
N ALA A 232 8.76 -2.19 9.87
CA ALA A 232 9.99 -2.38 10.64
C ALA A 232 10.16 -1.31 11.72
N SER A 233 9.89 -0.03 11.40
CA SER A 233 9.95 1.08 12.37
C SER A 233 8.95 0.88 13.50
N THR A 234 7.67 0.65 13.19
CA THR A 234 6.63 0.48 14.21
C THR A 234 6.86 -0.72 15.13
N LYS A 235 7.56 -1.76 14.65
CA LYS A 235 8.00 -2.88 15.49
C LYS A 235 9.18 -2.52 16.41
N ASN A 236 10.06 -1.63 15.97
CA ASN A 236 11.21 -1.16 16.75
C ASN A 236 10.81 -0.10 17.78
N ASP A 237 9.83 0.74 17.45
CA ASP A 237 9.20 1.75 18.31
C ASP A 237 8.22 1.10 19.32
N ASN A 238 8.49 -0.15 19.71
CA ASN A 238 7.67 -0.85 20.67
C ASN A 238 7.89 -0.22 22.06
N PRO A 239 6.87 0.39 22.69
CA PRO A 239 7.00 1.06 23.98
C PRO A 239 7.57 0.15 25.08
N PHE A 240 7.43 -1.18 24.95
CA PHE A 240 8.03 -2.13 25.88
C PHE A 240 9.55 -2.27 25.74
N ARG A 241 10.13 -2.00 24.57
CA ARG A 241 11.59 -1.95 24.37
C ARG A 241 12.17 -0.70 25.05
N GLU A 242 11.50 0.44 24.92
CA GLU A 242 11.85 1.66 25.66
C GLU A 242 11.71 1.46 27.18
N MET A 243 10.67 0.75 27.61
CA MET A 243 10.52 0.34 29.00
C MET A 243 11.66 -0.59 29.45
N TYR A 244 12.05 -1.59 28.66
CA TYR A 244 13.16 -2.49 28.98
C TYR A 244 14.50 -1.75 29.12
N ASP A 245 14.80 -0.80 28.22
CA ASP A 245 16.00 0.03 28.29
C ASP A 245 15.95 1.00 29.49
N SER A 246 14.78 1.57 29.79
CA SER A 246 14.54 2.41 30.97
C SER A 246 14.66 1.64 32.29
N ILE A 247 14.16 0.40 32.34
CA ILE A 247 14.26 -0.52 33.47
C ILE A 247 15.71 -0.95 33.70
N ARG A 248 16.50 -1.21 32.65
CA ARG A 248 17.94 -1.48 32.80
C ARG A 248 18.69 -0.30 33.42
N GLY A 249 18.23 0.94 33.20
CA GLY A 249 18.74 2.13 33.87
C GLY A 249 18.27 2.31 35.32
N HIS A 250 17.14 1.69 35.72
CA HIS A 250 16.51 1.90 37.02
C HIS A 250 15.96 0.59 37.62
N ALA A 251 16.72 -0.02 38.54
CA ALA A 251 16.48 -1.34 39.13
C ALA A 251 15.13 -1.53 39.89
N TYR A 252 14.35 -0.47 40.12
CA TYR A 252 13.21 -0.49 41.03
C TYR A 252 11.85 -0.71 40.35
N ILE A 253 11.76 -0.68 39.02
CA ILE A 253 10.49 -0.80 38.28
C ILE A 253 10.02 -2.28 38.17
N LEU A 254 10.92 -3.26 38.37
CA LEU A 254 10.66 -4.70 38.16
C LEU A 254 9.86 -5.40 39.28
N ASN A 255 9.67 -4.78 40.44
CA ASN A 255 8.86 -5.36 41.54
C ASN A 255 7.35 -5.08 41.41
N ASN A 256 6.91 -4.49 40.29
CA ASN A 256 5.52 -4.08 40.09
C ASN A 256 4.70 -5.18 39.39
N GLN A 257 3.63 -5.65 40.04
CA GLN A 257 2.70 -6.62 39.48
C GLN A 257 1.99 -6.15 38.19
N ALA A 258 1.87 -4.84 37.96
CA ALA A 258 1.35 -4.30 36.70
C ALA A 258 2.28 -4.60 35.52
N VAL A 259 3.60 -4.51 35.72
CA VAL A 259 4.60 -4.88 34.70
C VAL A 259 4.59 -6.40 34.49
N THR A 260 4.45 -7.20 35.55
CA THR A 260 4.27 -8.66 35.45
C THR A 260 2.99 -9.05 34.69
N GLY A 261 1.88 -8.34 34.93
CA GLY A 261 0.62 -8.56 34.21
C GLY A 261 0.72 -8.23 32.72
N LEU A 262 1.47 -7.18 32.36
CA LEU A 262 1.80 -6.86 30.97
C LEU A 262 2.66 -7.94 30.33
N LEU A 263 3.68 -8.45 31.02
CA LEU A 263 4.53 -9.54 30.53
C LEU A 263 3.73 -10.83 30.31
N MET A 264 2.77 -11.14 31.18
CA MET A 264 1.88 -12.30 31.04
C MET A 264 0.92 -12.14 29.84
N ASN A 265 0.37 -10.95 29.61
CA ASN A 265 -0.54 -10.70 28.47
C ASN A 265 0.19 -10.65 27.11
N MET A 266 1.51 -10.47 27.09
CA MET A 266 2.31 -10.55 25.86
C MET A 266 2.70 -11.99 25.47
N LEU A 267 2.58 -12.95 26.39
CA LEU A 267 2.92 -14.37 26.17
C LEU A 267 1.73 -15.20 25.67
N VAL A 268 0.55 -14.61 25.56
CA VAL A 268 -0.71 -15.25 25.12
C VAL A 268 -1.10 -14.78 23.72
#